data_AF-A0A336MQZ7-F1
#
_entry.id   AF-A0A336MQZ7-F1
#
_cell.length_a   1.000
_cell.length_b   1.000
_cell.length_c   1.000
_cell.angle_alpha   90.00
_cell.angle_beta   90.00
_cell.angle_gamma   90.00
#
_symmetry.space_group_name_H-M   'P 1'
#
loop_
_entity.id
_entity.type
_entity.pdbx_description
1 polymer ?
#
loop_
_entity_poly.entity_id
_entity_poly.type
_entity_poly.pdbx_seq_one_letter_code
_entity_poly.pdbx_strand_id
1 'polypeptide(L)'
;MFLINTNLFFSLNLFYHPGKLVLLWRRGQNILTASKLMVTTDERVRLVDGYNLEISDLEPQDAGDYVCQIADKQTKDQVHTVEILVPPSVRAVPSTGQVTARKGGSVTLECKGAGNPVPSIHWSKKSQSNGKALTRIGEGPVLTLERIERQQAGVYQCTADNGVGEPVNVDMRLDVLCKLQCIFFLFIFTHFLCFVE
;
A
#
# COMPACT_ATOMS: atom_id res chain seq x y z
N MET A 1 -11.05 4.51 12.76
CA MET A 1 -10.19 4.42 11.57
C MET A 1 -10.00 5.83 11.02
N PHE A 2 -8.77 6.22 10.79
CA PHE A 2 -8.39 7.54 10.28
C PHE A 2 -7.33 7.36 9.19
N LEU A 3 -7.30 8.25 8.20
CA LEU A 3 -6.26 8.23 7.17
C LEU A 3 -4.99 8.91 7.71
N ILE A 4 -3.83 8.46 7.22
CA ILE A 4 -2.57 9.19 7.41
C ILE A 4 -2.68 10.63 6.86
N ASN A 5 -1.93 11.57 7.44
CA ASN A 5 -1.91 13.00 7.11
C ASN A 5 -3.25 13.73 7.28
N THR A 6 -4.21 13.15 8.01
CA THR A 6 -5.42 13.86 8.46
C THR A 6 -5.32 14.22 9.93
N ASN A 7 -6.30 14.96 10.45
CA ASN A 7 -6.38 15.28 11.87
C ASN A 7 -7.28 14.28 12.62
N LEU A 8 -6.88 13.93 13.82
CA LEU A 8 -7.68 13.20 14.79
C LEU A 8 -8.27 14.19 15.79
N PHE A 9 -9.56 14.08 16.06
CA PHE A 9 -10.25 14.92 17.04
C PHE A 9 -11.05 14.06 18.00
N PHE A 10 -10.72 14.15 19.29
CA PHE A 10 -11.51 13.56 20.36
C PHE A 10 -12.35 14.61 21.06
N SER A 11 -13.68 14.48 20.88
CA SER A 11 -14.66 15.34 21.53
C SER A 11 -15.18 14.68 22.81
N LEU A 12 -15.16 15.44 23.92
CA LEU A 12 -15.79 15.06 25.18
C LEU A 12 -17.05 15.89 25.38
N ASN A 13 -18.20 15.22 25.44
CA ASN A 13 -19.45 15.88 25.81
C ASN A 13 -19.57 15.90 27.34
N LEU A 14 -18.94 16.90 27.97
CA LEU A 14 -19.06 17.11 29.40
C LEU A 14 -20.41 17.78 29.71
N PHE A 15 -21.28 17.07 30.42
CA PHE A 15 -22.48 17.69 31.00
C PHE A 15 -22.07 18.62 32.15
N TYR A 16 -22.92 19.60 32.49
CA TYR A 16 -22.64 20.53 33.57
C TYR A 16 -22.36 19.78 34.89
N HIS A 17 -21.14 19.90 35.40
CA HIS A 17 -20.71 19.33 36.66
C HIS A 17 -20.30 20.45 37.62
N PRO A 18 -20.91 20.54 38.81
CA PRO A 18 -20.67 21.65 39.75
C PRO A 18 -19.33 21.60 40.51
N GLY A 19 -18.45 20.62 40.22
CA GLY A 19 -17.17 20.39 40.91
C GLY A 19 -15.93 20.72 40.08
N LYS A 20 -14.74 20.66 40.71
CA LYS A 20 -13.46 20.73 39.99
C LYS A 20 -13.17 19.38 39.34
N LEU A 21 -13.40 19.28 38.04
CA LEU A 21 -12.99 18.12 37.24
C LEU A 21 -11.50 18.20 36.93
N VAL A 22 -10.80 17.06 37.06
CA VAL A 22 -9.47 16.86 36.50
C VAL A 22 -9.59 15.94 35.30
N LEU A 23 -9.14 16.42 34.14
CA LEU A 23 -9.12 15.65 32.90
C LEU A 23 -7.70 15.19 32.61
N LEU A 24 -7.52 13.97 32.14
CA LEU A 24 -6.22 13.43 31.80
C LEU A 24 -6.34 12.72 30.46
N TRP A 25 -5.60 13.19 29.46
CA TRP A 25 -5.40 12.44 28.23
C TRP A 25 -4.10 11.66 28.32
N ARG A 26 -4.17 10.36 28.08
CA ARG A 26 -2.98 9.49 28.03
C ARG A 26 -3.08 8.49 26.88
N ARG A 27 -1.92 8.09 26.37
CA ARG A 27 -1.77 7.04 25.38
C ARG A 27 -0.85 5.97 25.96
N GLY A 28 -1.40 4.81 26.31
CA GLY A 28 -0.70 3.81 27.12
C GLY A 28 -0.27 4.39 28.48
N GLN A 29 1.05 4.44 28.72
CA GLN A 29 1.65 5.05 29.92
C GLN A 29 2.04 6.52 29.73
N ASN A 30 2.01 7.03 28.50
CA ASN A 30 2.42 8.41 28.20
C ASN A 30 1.26 9.36 28.45
N ILE A 31 1.44 10.29 29.38
CA ILE A 31 0.47 11.36 29.62
C ILE A 31 0.67 12.43 28.54
N LEU A 32 -0.40 12.72 27.80
CA LEU A 32 -0.41 13.75 26.78
C LEU A 32 -0.73 15.10 27.41
N THR A 33 -1.81 15.15 28.19
CA THR A 33 -2.26 16.37 28.85
C THR A 33 -2.85 16.07 30.23
N ALA A 34 -2.71 17.04 31.14
CA ALA A 34 -3.34 17.04 32.46
C ALA A 34 -4.11 18.36 32.64
N SER A 35 -5.43 18.29 32.58
CA SER A 35 -6.34 19.42 32.44
C SER A 35 -5.93 20.28 31.24
N LYS A 36 -5.52 21.53 31.46
CA LYS A 36 -5.03 22.43 30.40
C LYS A 36 -3.52 22.37 30.18
N LEU A 37 -2.80 21.61 31.00
CA LEU A 37 -1.35 21.47 30.89
C LEU A 37 -1.01 20.46 29.79
N MET A 38 -0.19 20.88 28.84
CA MET A 38 0.42 19.99 27.86
C MET A 38 1.65 19.33 28.49
N VAL A 39 1.66 18.00 28.55
CA VAL A 39 2.77 17.20 29.10
C VAL A 39 3.65 16.64 27.98
N THR A 40 3.03 16.29 26.84
CA THR A 40 3.75 15.88 25.64
C THR A 40 4.55 17.02 25.01
N THR A 41 5.67 16.68 24.37
CA THR A 41 6.48 17.59 23.55
C THR A 41 6.09 17.55 22.07
N ASP A 42 5.13 16.70 21.70
CA ASP A 42 4.63 16.60 20.33
C ASP A 42 3.78 17.83 19.98
N GLU A 43 4.30 18.70 19.11
CA GLU A 43 3.68 19.96 18.70
C GLU A 43 2.39 19.77 17.89
N ARG A 44 2.17 18.55 17.37
CA ARG A 44 0.94 18.18 16.64
C ARG A 44 -0.23 17.99 17.59
N VAL A 45 0.04 17.74 18.87
CA VAL A 45 -0.99 17.52 19.89
C VAL A 45 -1.42 18.86 20.46
N ARG A 46 -2.73 19.11 20.45
CA ARG A 46 -3.32 20.37 20.95
C ARG A 46 -4.59 20.10 21.76
N LEU A 47 -4.89 21.02 22.67
CA LEU A 47 -6.19 21.07 23.34
C LEU A 47 -7.08 22.13 22.69
N VAL A 48 -8.21 21.69 22.16
CA VAL A 48 -9.27 22.53 21.63
C VAL A 48 -10.31 22.74 22.74
N ASP A 49 -10.79 23.98 22.89
CA ASP A 49 -11.71 24.42 23.95
C ASP A 49 -11.20 24.13 25.39
N GLY A 50 -9.92 23.81 25.53
CA GLY A 50 -9.25 23.52 26.79
C GLY A 50 -9.40 22.09 27.32
N TYR A 51 -10.03 21.17 26.57
CA TYR A 51 -10.20 19.78 27.00
C TYR A 51 -10.35 18.75 25.87
N ASN A 52 -10.78 19.14 24.67
CA ASN A 52 -10.84 18.24 23.52
C ASN A 52 -9.44 18.04 22.97
N LEU A 53 -9.05 16.79 22.67
CA LEU A 53 -7.71 16.48 22.18
C LEU A 53 -7.72 16.45 20.64
N GLU A 54 -6.86 17.25 20.03
CA GLU A 54 -6.59 17.20 18.60
C GLU A 54 -5.15 16.73 18.36
N ILE A 55 -4.96 15.86 17.38
CA ILE A 55 -3.64 15.47 16.85
C ILE A 55 -3.67 15.72 15.35
N SER A 56 -2.87 16.69 14.89
CA SER A 56 -2.75 17.00 13.46
C SER A 56 -1.74 16.08 12.77
N ASP A 57 -1.85 15.94 11.45
CA ASP A 57 -0.88 15.23 10.62
C ASP A 57 -0.57 13.82 11.15
N LEU A 58 -1.62 12.99 11.17
CA LEU A 58 -1.54 11.64 11.69
C LEU A 58 -0.50 10.80 10.97
N GLU A 59 0.32 10.10 11.75
CA GLU A 59 1.34 9.18 11.30
C GLU A 59 0.97 7.73 11.70
N PRO A 60 1.54 6.69 11.05
CA PRO A 60 1.22 5.30 11.39
C PRO A 60 1.47 4.96 12.86
N GLN A 61 2.51 5.57 13.45
CA GLN A 61 2.84 5.44 14.87
C GLN A 61 1.85 6.12 15.81
N ASP A 62 0.82 6.82 15.33
CA ASP A 62 -0.22 7.39 16.19
C ASP A 62 -1.34 6.39 16.52
N ALA A 63 -1.36 5.22 15.87
CA ALA A 63 -2.33 4.16 16.14
C ALA A 63 -2.23 3.60 17.58
N GLY A 64 -3.36 3.27 18.18
CA GLY A 64 -3.43 2.64 19.50
C GLY A 64 -4.53 3.23 20.37
N ASP A 65 -4.49 2.89 21.65
CA ASP A 65 -5.52 3.27 22.61
C ASP A 65 -5.19 4.59 23.32
N TYR A 66 -6.10 5.55 23.14
CA TYR A 66 -6.12 6.82 23.84
C TYR A 66 -7.15 6.74 24.96
N VAL A 67 -6.78 7.18 26.15
CA VAL A 67 -7.65 7.18 27.32
C VAL A 67 -7.87 8.61 27.77
N CYS A 68 -9.13 9.00 27.81
CA CYS A 68 -9.56 10.17 28.57
C CYS A 68 -10.01 9.69 29.95
N GLN A 69 -9.31 10.15 30.98
CA GLN A 69 -9.65 9.88 32.35
C GLN A 69 -10.21 11.16 33.00
N ILE A 70 -11.41 11.05 33.56
CA ILE A 70 -12.12 12.12 34.25
C ILE A 70 -12.14 11.79 35.74
N ALA A 71 -11.45 12.59 36.53
CA ALA A 71 -11.44 12.48 37.99
C ALA A 71 -12.28 13.60 38.62
N ASP A 72 -13.32 13.19 39.32
CA ASP A 72 -14.11 14.00 40.25
C ASP A 72 -14.14 13.28 41.61
N LYS A 73 -15.33 12.90 42.12
CA LYS A 73 -15.47 12.00 43.29
C LYS A 73 -15.07 10.56 42.99
N GLN A 74 -15.18 10.16 41.73
CA GLN A 74 -14.75 8.87 41.21
C GLN A 74 -14.01 9.12 39.90
N THR A 75 -13.12 8.20 39.57
CA THR A 75 -12.41 8.21 38.29
C THR A 75 -13.22 7.43 37.26
N LYS A 76 -13.40 8.01 36.08
CA LYS A 76 -14.00 7.35 34.92
C LYS A 76 -13.02 7.40 33.75
N ASP A 77 -12.77 6.24 33.15
CA ASP A 77 -11.91 6.11 31.97
C ASP A 77 -12.79 5.87 30.74
N GLN A 78 -12.52 6.64 29.70
CA GLN A 78 -13.07 6.44 28.37
C GLN A 78 -11.93 6.10 27.42
N VAL A 79 -11.99 4.91 26.82
CA VAL A 79 -10.97 4.40 25.91
C VAL A 79 -11.41 4.61 24.47
N HIS A 80 -10.48 5.11 23.64
CA HIS A 80 -10.64 5.32 22.22
C HIS A 80 -9.53 4.59 21.46
N THR A 81 -9.90 3.54 20.73
CA THR A 81 -8.97 2.81 19.88
C THR A 81 -8.85 3.49 18.52
N VAL A 82 -7.64 3.92 18.18
CA VAL A 82 -7.31 4.59 16.93
C VAL A 82 -6.59 3.62 16.01
N GLU A 83 -7.12 3.46 14.81
CA GLU A 83 -6.49 2.75 13.71
C GLU A 83 -6.15 3.75 12.61
N ILE A 84 -4.89 3.72 12.14
CA ILE A 84 -4.40 4.60 11.08
C ILE A 84 -4.24 3.80 9.78
N LEU A 85 -5.00 4.20 8.77
CA LEU A 85 -5.02 3.60 7.45
C LEU A 85 -4.02 4.30 6.53
N VAL A 86 -3.30 3.50 5.75
CA VAL A 86 -2.29 3.96 4.79
C VAL A 86 -2.67 3.43 3.41
N PRO A 87 -2.86 4.31 2.40
CA PRO A 87 -3.16 3.91 1.03
C PRO A 87 -2.11 2.94 0.45
N PRO A 88 -2.47 2.16 -0.59
CA PRO A 88 -1.56 1.16 -1.14
C PRO A 88 -0.45 1.85 -1.95
N SER A 89 0.73 1.25 -1.90
CA SER A 89 1.87 1.54 -2.75
C SER A 89 2.35 0.23 -3.38
N VAL A 90 2.86 0.28 -4.60
CA VAL A 90 3.36 -0.91 -5.30
C VAL A 90 4.62 -0.58 -6.10
N ARG A 91 5.55 -1.52 -6.14
CA ARG A 91 6.78 -1.40 -6.94
C ARG A 91 7.14 -2.73 -7.60
N ALA A 92 7.68 -2.65 -8.81
CA ALA A 92 8.19 -3.79 -9.55
C ALA A 92 9.56 -4.25 -9.02
N VAL A 93 9.88 -5.53 -9.23
CA VAL A 93 11.18 -6.13 -8.95
C VAL A 93 11.67 -6.84 -10.21
N PRO A 94 12.78 -6.40 -10.84
CA PRO A 94 13.60 -5.23 -10.50
C PRO A 94 12.82 -3.91 -10.65
N SER A 95 13.32 -2.84 -10.02
CA SER A 95 12.67 -1.51 -10.06
C SER A 95 12.64 -0.90 -11.46
N THR A 96 13.46 -1.40 -12.40
CA THR A 96 13.39 -1.03 -13.82
C THR A 96 12.11 -1.52 -14.50
N GLY A 97 11.40 -2.49 -13.89
CA GLY A 97 10.26 -3.15 -14.49
C GLY A 97 10.59 -3.99 -15.72
N GLN A 98 11.86 -4.15 -16.09
CA GLN A 98 12.28 -4.91 -17.27
C GLN A 98 12.74 -6.30 -16.86
N VAL A 99 12.14 -7.32 -17.46
CA VAL A 99 12.48 -8.72 -17.23
C VAL A 99 12.67 -9.41 -18.56
N THR A 100 13.67 -10.29 -18.64
CA THR A 100 14.00 -11.01 -19.87
C THR A 100 13.98 -12.50 -19.62
N ALA A 101 13.32 -13.25 -20.50
CA ALA A 101 13.20 -14.70 -20.44
C ALA A 101 13.70 -15.34 -21.75
N ARG A 102 14.09 -16.62 -21.69
CA ARG A 102 14.42 -17.39 -22.90
C ARG A 102 13.21 -18.20 -23.36
N LYS A 103 12.99 -18.34 -24.69
CA LYS A 103 11.96 -19.23 -25.26
C LYS A 103 12.11 -20.64 -24.66
N GLY A 104 11.00 -21.24 -24.24
CA GLY A 104 10.92 -22.54 -23.57
C GLY A 104 11.32 -22.56 -22.09
N GLY A 105 11.88 -21.47 -21.56
CA GLY A 105 12.25 -21.34 -20.15
C GLY A 105 11.09 -20.94 -19.24
N SER A 106 11.39 -20.69 -17.97
CA SER A 106 10.47 -20.06 -17.01
C SER A 106 10.97 -18.68 -16.61
N VAL A 107 10.05 -17.83 -16.17
CA VAL A 107 10.35 -16.49 -15.66
C VAL A 107 9.37 -16.12 -14.57
N THR A 108 9.84 -15.30 -13.63
CA THR A 108 9.05 -14.80 -12.53
C THR A 108 8.98 -13.28 -12.61
N LEU A 109 7.76 -12.74 -12.53
CA LEU A 109 7.50 -11.32 -12.34
C LEU A 109 7.12 -11.10 -10.88
N GLU A 110 7.72 -10.11 -10.23
CA GLU A 110 7.48 -9.84 -8.81
C GLU A 110 7.13 -8.37 -8.60
N CYS A 111 6.12 -8.13 -7.78
CA CYS A 111 5.77 -6.82 -7.25
C CYS A 111 5.70 -6.87 -5.72
N LYS A 112 6.15 -5.78 -5.10
CA LYS A 112 6.04 -5.57 -3.65
C LYS A 112 5.04 -4.48 -3.38
N GLY A 113 3.96 -4.84 -2.68
CA GLY A 113 2.96 -3.92 -2.19
C GLY A 113 3.22 -3.55 -0.73
N ALA A 114 2.91 -2.31 -0.36
CA ALA A 114 2.90 -1.85 1.02
C ALA A 114 1.69 -0.93 1.28
N GLY A 115 1.20 -0.92 2.50
CA GLY A 115 0.01 -0.17 2.91
C GLY A 115 -0.54 -0.73 4.22
N ASN A 116 -1.53 -0.05 4.81
CA ASN A 116 -2.27 -0.55 5.96
C ASN A 116 -3.78 -0.36 5.71
N PRO A 117 -4.56 -1.44 5.53
CA PRO A 117 -4.16 -2.85 5.61
C PRO A 117 -3.15 -3.28 4.53
N VAL A 118 -2.51 -4.43 4.71
CA VAL A 118 -1.58 -4.99 3.72
C VAL A 118 -2.33 -5.22 2.40
N PRO A 119 -1.87 -4.68 1.26
CA PRO A 119 -2.61 -4.75 0.01
C PRO A 119 -2.59 -6.16 -0.60
N SER A 120 -3.72 -6.53 -1.19
CA SER A 120 -3.81 -7.63 -2.14
C SER A 120 -3.17 -7.24 -3.47
N ILE A 121 -2.49 -8.18 -4.13
CA ILE A 121 -1.84 -7.94 -5.43
C ILE A 121 -2.44 -8.88 -6.46
N HIS A 122 -2.72 -8.34 -7.64
CA HIS A 122 -3.14 -9.13 -8.80
C HIS A 122 -2.42 -8.72 -10.07
N TRP A 123 -2.39 -9.64 -11.03
CA TRP A 123 -1.68 -9.48 -12.30
C TRP A 123 -2.63 -9.47 -13.48
N SER A 124 -2.37 -8.58 -14.42
CA SER A 124 -3.05 -8.49 -15.70
C SER A 124 -2.05 -8.34 -16.85
N LYS A 125 -2.35 -8.94 -18.01
CA LYS A 125 -1.59 -8.71 -19.25
C LYS A 125 -2.27 -7.58 -20.04
N LYS A 126 -1.50 -6.59 -20.49
CA LYS A 126 -2.00 -5.57 -21.42
C LYS A 126 -2.10 -6.14 -22.83
N SER A 127 -3.20 -5.84 -23.50
CA SER A 127 -3.41 -6.23 -24.90
C SER A 127 -2.39 -5.57 -25.80
N GLN A 128 -1.77 -6.36 -26.68
CA GLN A 128 -0.80 -5.87 -27.66
C GLN A 128 -1.45 -5.06 -28.79
N SER A 129 -2.76 -5.24 -29.05
CA SER A 129 -3.44 -4.58 -30.18
C SER A 129 -3.84 -3.14 -29.88
N ASN A 130 -4.29 -2.86 -28.66
CA ASN A 130 -4.81 -1.54 -28.27
C ASN A 130 -4.13 -0.94 -27.03
N GLY A 131 -3.25 -1.69 -26.34
CA GLY A 131 -2.52 -1.23 -25.15
C GLY A 131 -3.38 -0.91 -23.92
N LYS A 132 -4.71 -0.99 -24.04
CA LYS A 132 -5.68 -0.54 -23.03
C LYS A 132 -6.45 -1.68 -22.37
N ALA A 133 -6.76 -2.74 -23.12
CA ALA A 133 -7.46 -3.89 -22.55
C ALA A 133 -6.54 -4.66 -21.61
N LEU A 134 -7.02 -4.97 -20.41
CA LEU A 134 -6.34 -5.75 -19.39
C LEU A 134 -7.02 -7.11 -19.26
N THR A 135 -6.24 -8.18 -19.33
CA THR A 135 -6.73 -9.54 -19.06
C THR A 135 -6.10 -10.04 -17.77
N ARG A 136 -6.91 -10.37 -16.79
CA ARG A 136 -6.45 -10.90 -15.51
C ARG A 136 -5.83 -12.28 -15.68
N ILE A 137 -4.65 -12.50 -15.11
CA ILE A 137 -3.86 -13.72 -15.34
C ILE A 137 -3.33 -14.38 -14.06
N GLY A 138 -3.37 -13.69 -12.91
CA GLY A 138 -2.84 -14.24 -11.67
C GLY A 138 -3.04 -13.34 -10.46
N GLU A 139 -2.65 -13.89 -9.31
CA GLU A 139 -2.81 -13.32 -7.98
C GLU A 139 -1.52 -13.44 -7.19
N GLY A 140 -1.37 -12.58 -6.19
CA GLY A 140 -0.23 -12.59 -5.28
C GLY A 140 0.96 -11.75 -5.77
N PRO A 141 1.99 -11.60 -4.92
CA PRO A 141 3.15 -10.74 -5.20
C PRO A 141 4.03 -11.27 -6.33
N VAL A 142 3.89 -12.54 -6.69
CA VAL A 142 4.76 -13.25 -7.61
C VAL A 142 3.92 -13.97 -8.66
N LEU A 143 4.19 -13.68 -9.94
CA LEU A 143 3.61 -14.37 -11.08
C LEU A 143 4.69 -15.19 -11.79
N THR A 144 4.53 -16.51 -11.78
CA THR A 144 5.43 -17.43 -12.50
C THR A 144 4.81 -17.80 -13.84
N LEU A 145 5.60 -17.63 -14.90
CA LEU A 145 5.25 -18.04 -16.25
C LEU A 145 6.22 -19.14 -16.69
N GLU A 146 5.69 -20.29 -17.07
CA GLU A 146 6.47 -21.45 -17.53
C GLU A 146 6.35 -21.63 -19.04
N ARG A 147 7.34 -22.33 -19.62
CA ARG A 147 7.41 -22.64 -21.06
C ARG A 147 7.17 -21.40 -21.92
N ILE A 148 7.97 -20.36 -21.68
CA ILE A 148 7.79 -19.05 -22.27
C ILE A 148 7.85 -19.09 -23.80
N GLU A 149 6.82 -18.55 -24.45
CA GLU A 149 6.74 -18.37 -25.89
C GLU A 149 6.86 -16.90 -26.31
N ARG A 150 7.19 -16.63 -27.58
CA ARG A 150 7.36 -15.26 -28.09
C ARG A 150 6.12 -14.39 -27.89
N GLN A 151 4.92 -14.99 -27.99
CA GLN A 151 3.64 -14.29 -27.84
C GLN A 151 3.37 -13.87 -26.38
N GLN A 152 4.10 -14.43 -25.42
CA GLN A 152 4.03 -13.98 -24.02
C GLN A 152 4.84 -12.72 -23.76
N ALA A 153 5.72 -12.28 -24.67
CA ALA A 153 6.34 -10.96 -24.57
C ALA A 153 5.30 -9.84 -24.48
N GLY A 154 5.60 -8.76 -23.78
CA GLY A 154 4.71 -7.61 -23.66
C GLY A 154 4.71 -6.99 -22.27
N VAL A 155 3.65 -6.23 -21.99
CA VAL A 155 3.50 -5.50 -20.73
C VAL A 155 2.52 -6.23 -19.81
N TYR A 156 2.99 -6.48 -18.60
CA TYR A 156 2.28 -7.08 -17.49
C TYR A 156 2.09 -6.00 -16.43
N GLN A 157 0.87 -5.82 -15.94
CA GLN A 157 0.56 -4.85 -14.91
C GLN A 157 0.26 -5.60 -13.62
N CYS A 158 0.96 -5.23 -12.55
CA CYS A 158 0.58 -5.63 -11.21
C CYS A 158 -0.17 -4.46 -10.56
N THR A 159 -1.25 -4.79 -9.86
CA THR A 159 -2.12 -3.82 -9.19
C THR A 159 -2.21 -4.20 -7.72
N ALA A 160 -1.99 -3.22 -6.84
CA ALA A 160 -2.13 -3.37 -5.40
C ALA A 160 -3.34 -2.58 -4.89
N ASP A 161 -4.15 -3.25 -4.07
CA ASP A 161 -5.37 -2.69 -3.50
C ASP A 161 -5.55 -3.18 -2.05
N ASN A 162 -5.79 -2.25 -1.14
CA ASN A 162 -6.11 -2.52 0.26
C ASN A 162 -7.45 -1.88 0.70
N GLY A 163 -8.27 -1.38 -0.22
CA GLY A 163 -9.53 -0.71 0.06
C GLY A 163 -9.40 0.71 0.64
N VAL A 164 -8.18 1.26 0.71
CA VAL A 164 -7.89 2.60 1.23
C VAL A 164 -7.45 3.51 0.08
N GLY A 165 -8.34 4.39 -0.38
CA GLY A 165 -8.07 5.21 -1.57
C GLY A 165 -8.16 4.39 -2.86
N GLU A 166 -7.52 4.89 -3.92
CA GLU A 166 -7.56 4.24 -5.24
C GLU A 166 -6.49 3.15 -5.36
N PRO A 167 -6.78 2.05 -6.06
CA PRO A 167 -5.78 1.03 -6.39
C PRO A 167 -4.62 1.62 -7.20
N VAL A 168 -3.41 1.20 -6.86
CA VAL A 168 -2.18 1.62 -7.56
C VAL A 168 -1.63 0.48 -8.40
N ASN A 169 -1.00 0.79 -9.51
CA ASN A 169 -0.45 -0.21 -10.41
C ASN A 169 0.93 0.17 -10.94
N VAL A 170 1.70 -0.83 -11.34
CA VAL A 170 2.97 -0.66 -12.03
C VAL A 170 3.09 -1.65 -13.18
N ASP A 171 3.66 -1.17 -14.27
CA ASP A 171 3.89 -1.95 -15.48
C ASP A 171 5.28 -2.60 -15.43
N MET A 172 5.33 -3.85 -15.86
CA MET A 172 6.54 -4.62 -16.10
C MET A 172 6.57 -5.11 -17.54
N ARG A 173 7.71 -4.95 -18.20
CA ARG A 173 7.94 -5.42 -19.55
C ARG A 173 8.68 -6.76 -19.53
N LEU A 174 8.07 -7.76 -20.14
CA LEU A 174 8.70 -9.04 -20.41
C LEU A 174 9.19 -9.08 -21.86
N ASP A 175 10.49 -9.23 -22.05
CA ASP A 175 11.11 -9.49 -23.34
C ASP A 175 11.52 -10.98 -23.44
N VAL A 176 11.24 -11.61 -24.58
CA VAL A 176 11.52 -13.04 -24.81
C VAL A 176 12.64 -13.19 -25.81
N LEU A 177 13.80 -13.66 -25.33
CA LEU A 177 14.95 -14.01 -26.14
C LEU A 177 14.72 -15.37 -26.79
N CYS A 178 14.79 -15.38 -28.11
CA CYS A 178 14.95 -16.61 -28.88
C CYS A 178 16.43 -16.81 -29.16
N LYS A 179 16.91 -18.05 -29.19
CA LYS A 179 18.18 -18.32 -29.89
C LYS A 179 17.98 -17.86 -31.33
N LEU A 180 18.80 -16.92 -31.80
CA LEU A 180 18.97 -16.72 -33.22
C LEU A 180 19.52 -18.04 -33.75
N GLN A 181 18.65 -18.89 -34.31
CA GLN A 181 19.11 -19.73 -35.40
C GLN A 181 19.31 -18.77 -36.58
N CYS A 182 20.42 -18.03 -36.55
CA CYS A 182 21.08 -17.66 -37.78
C CYS A 182 21.47 -18.99 -38.40
N ILE A 183 20.55 -19.57 -39.19
CA ILE A 183 21.00 -20.48 -40.22
C ILE A 183 21.86 -19.59 -41.10
N PHE A 184 23.17 -19.59 -40.84
CA PHE A 184 24.15 -19.19 -41.82
C PHE A 184 23.97 -20.17 -42.97
N PHE A 185 23.00 -19.92 -43.85
CA PHE A 185 23.06 -20.41 -45.21
C PHE A 185 24.21 -19.63 -45.86
N LEU A 186 25.44 -20.03 -45.53
CA LEU A 186 26.57 -19.87 -46.43
C LEU A 186 26.20 -20.68 -47.68
N PHE A 187 25.68 -19.95 -48.68
CA PHE A 187 25.63 -20.25 -50.11
C PHE A 187 25.33 -21.71 -50.53
N ILE A 188 24.23 -21.92 -51.27
CA ILE A 188 24.13 -22.08 -52.74
C ILE A 188 22.75 -22.76 -53.03
N PHE A 189 22.05 -22.25 -54.05
CA PHE A 189 20.85 -22.76 -54.74
C PHE A 189 19.46 -22.29 -54.26
N THR A 190 18.96 -21.28 -54.97
CA THR A 190 17.63 -21.14 -55.58
C THR A 190 16.43 -21.87 -54.95
N HIS A 191 15.46 -21.04 -54.55
CA HIS A 191 14.03 -21.32 -54.39
C HIS A 191 13.60 -22.22 -53.21
N PHE A 192 12.42 -21.87 -52.69
CA PHE A 192 11.60 -22.54 -51.67
C PHE A 192 11.82 -22.16 -50.20
N LEU A 193 10.96 -21.23 -49.77
CA LEU A 193 9.99 -21.34 -48.68
C LEU A 193 10.33 -22.13 -47.40
N CYS A 194 9.92 -21.50 -46.29
CA CYS A 194 9.52 -22.07 -44.99
C CYS A 194 10.67 -22.36 -43.99
N PHE A 195 10.54 -22.24 -42.66
CA PHE A 195 9.38 -22.32 -41.76
C PHE A 195 9.54 -21.35 -40.57
N VAL A 196 8.42 -20.85 -40.05
CA VAL A 196 8.29 -20.26 -38.71
C VAL A 196 8.01 -21.41 -37.72
N GLU A 197 8.82 -21.53 -36.66
CA GLU A 197 8.53 -22.29 -35.44
C GLU A 197 8.77 -21.44 -34.17
#